data_AF-A0A942NBN9-F1
#
_entry.id   AF-A0A942NBN9-F1
#
_cell.length_a   1.000
_cell.length_b   1.000
_cell.length_c   1.000
_cell.angle_alpha   90.00
_cell.angle_beta   90.00
_cell.angle_gamma   90.00
#
_symmetry.space_group_name_H-M   'P 1'
#
loop_
_entity.id
_entity.type
_entity.pdbx_description
1 polymer ?
#
loop_
_entity_poly.entity_id
_entity_poly.type
_entity_poly.pdbx_seq_one_letter_code
_entity_poly.pdbx_strand_id
1 'polypeptide(L)'
;MTHQVEILNLLFELNQRERRSIVMVLHDLNLACRYAHNLIAIKDGQIYLHGKPKDVIKSDTVRHVFNMERQILRDPLFGTPLCLPYGKARIVEPA
;
A
#
# COMPACT_ATOMS: atom_id res chain seq x y z
N MET A 1 14.01 -8.54 5.04
CA MET A 1 13.12 -7.39 4.70
C MET A 1 13.81 -6.32 3.85
N THR A 2 15.15 -6.18 3.86
CA THR A 2 15.88 -5.23 3.01
C THR A 2 15.74 -5.52 1.52
N HIS A 3 15.79 -6.81 1.13
CA HIS A 3 15.71 -7.20 -0.28
C HIS A 3 14.40 -6.88 -0.99
N GLN A 4 13.25 -6.90 -0.29
CA GLN A 4 11.97 -6.55 -0.92
C GLN A 4 11.94 -5.08 -1.32
N VAL A 5 12.42 -4.19 -0.45
CA VAL A 5 12.47 -2.75 -0.73
C VAL A 5 13.48 -2.43 -1.83
N GLU A 6 14.64 -3.11 -1.83
CA GLU A 6 15.64 -2.97 -2.89
C GLU A 6 15.09 -3.35 -4.27
N ILE A 7 14.37 -4.49 -4.37
CA ILE A 7 13.73 -4.92 -5.61
C ILE A 7 12.67 -3.90 -6.05
N LEU A 8 11.84 -3.41 -5.12
CA LEU A 8 10.82 -2.41 -5.44
C LEU A 8 11.42 -1.08 -5.92
N ASN A 9 12.53 -0.64 -5.32
CA ASN A 9 13.27 0.53 -5.78
C ASN A 9 13.81 0.33 -7.20
N LEU A 10 14.41 -0.83 -7.49
CA LEU A 10 14.89 -1.15 -8.83
C LEU A 10 13.75 -1.15 -9.85
N LEU A 11 12.62 -1.80 -9.52
CA LEU A 11 11.44 -1.82 -10.40
C LEU A 11 10.90 -0.41 -10.63
N PHE A 12 10.86 0.43 -9.60
CA PHE A 12 10.46 1.83 -9.73
C PHE A 12 11.39 2.61 -10.66
N GLU A 13 12.71 2.45 -10.50
CA GLU A 13 13.68 3.09 -11.40
C GLU A 13 13.53 2.62 -12.84
N LEU A 14 13.34 1.32 -13.07
CA LEU A 14 13.11 0.75 -14.41
C LEU A 14 11.82 1.28 -15.03
N ASN A 15 10.74 1.37 -14.26
CA ASN A 15 9.48 1.96 -14.73
C ASN A 15 9.68 3.42 -15.16
N GLN A 16 10.41 4.22 -14.37
CA GLN A 16 10.61 5.64 -14.64
C GLN A 16 11.60 5.91 -15.78
N ARG A 17 12.71 5.18 -15.83
CA ARG A 17 13.79 5.40 -16.82
C ARG A 17 13.46 4.77 -18.16
N GLU A 18 12.91 3.56 -18.16
CA GLU A 18 12.66 2.79 -19.38
C GLU A 18 11.18 2.78 -19.81
N ARG A 19 10.30 3.46 -19.06
CA ARG A 19 8.84 3.51 -19.31
C ARG A 19 8.21 2.12 -19.44
N ARG A 20 8.77 1.11 -18.75
CA ARG A 20 8.25 -0.26 -18.76
C ARG A 20 7.02 -0.36 -17.88
N SER A 21 5.97 -1.00 -18.37
CA SER A 21 4.82 -1.35 -17.54
C SER A 21 5.18 -2.52 -16.63
N ILE A 22 4.94 -2.36 -15.32
CA ILE A 22 5.28 -3.36 -14.31
C ILE A 22 4.02 -3.70 -13.53
N VAL A 23 3.72 -5.00 -13.42
CA VAL A 23 2.63 -5.53 -12.60
C VAL A 23 3.25 -6.32 -11.46
N MET A 24 2.85 -6.00 -10.23
CA MET A 24 3.37 -6.64 -9.01
C MET A 24 2.21 -7.11 -8.15
N VAL A 25 2.41 -8.25 -7.50
CA VAL A 25 1.50 -8.75 -6.46
C VAL A 25 2.23 -8.61 -5.14
N LEU A 26 1.69 -7.77 -4.25
CA LEU A 26 2.28 -7.47 -2.95
C LEU A 26 1.30 -7.84 -1.84
N HIS A 27 1.83 -8.42 -0.76
CA HIS A 27 1.06 -8.68 0.46
C HIS A 27 1.01 -7.47 1.40
N ASP A 28 2.00 -6.57 1.31
CA ASP A 28 2.06 -5.37 2.13
C ASP A 28 1.38 -4.19 1.42
N LEU A 29 0.35 -3.66 2.08
CA LEU A 29 -0.46 -2.58 1.54
C LEU A 29 0.29 -1.25 1.49
N ASN A 30 1.15 -0.95 2.46
CA ASN A 30 1.90 0.30 2.52
C ASN A 30 2.96 0.35 1.42
N LEU A 31 3.66 -0.76 1.18
CA LEU A 31 4.56 -0.88 0.04
C LEU A 31 3.79 -0.74 -1.28
N ALA A 32 2.64 -1.39 -1.42
CA ALA A 32 1.81 -1.21 -2.62
C ALA A 32 1.40 0.25 -2.83
N CYS A 33 0.99 0.97 -1.78
CA CYS A 33 0.64 2.39 -1.86
C CYS A 33 1.81 3.28 -2.28
N ARG A 34 3.01 2.94 -1.83
CA ARG A 34 4.22 3.74 -2.05
C ARG A 34 4.78 3.60 -3.46
N TYR A 35 4.77 2.40 -4.03
CA TYR A 35 5.41 2.12 -5.31
C TYR A 35 4.44 2.04 -6.50
N ALA A 36 3.15 1.82 -6.26
CA ALA A 36 2.19 1.63 -7.34
C ALA A 36 1.55 2.94 -7.80
N HIS A 37 1.49 3.14 -9.12
CA HIS A 37 0.69 4.19 -9.74
C HIS A 37 -0.82 3.86 -9.71
N ASN A 38 -1.15 2.58 -9.77
CA ASN A 38 -2.50 2.04 -9.78
C ASN A 38 -2.54 0.77 -8.93
N LEU A 39 -3.57 0.65 -8.09
CA LEU A 39 -3.82 -0.52 -7.26
C LEU A 39 -5.06 -1.26 -7.76
N ILE A 40 -5.05 -2.58 -7.62
CA ILE A 40 -6.18 -3.46 -7.90
C ILE A 40 -6.41 -4.29 -6.65
N ALA A 41 -7.56 -4.12 -6.02
CA ALA A 41 -8.00 -4.92 -4.89
C ALA A 41 -8.85 -6.08 -5.40
N ILE A 42 -8.46 -7.31 -5.06
CA ILE A 42 -9.17 -8.54 -5.45
C ILE A 42 -9.74 -9.17 -4.18
N LYS A 43 -11.01 -9.54 -4.22
CA LYS A 43 -11.71 -10.27 -3.16
C LYS A 43 -12.60 -11.33 -3.78
N ASP A 44 -12.60 -12.55 -3.22
CA ASP A 44 -13.43 -13.67 -3.69
C ASP A 44 -13.27 -13.96 -5.19
N GLY A 45 -12.05 -13.81 -5.72
CA GLY A 45 -11.72 -14.03 -7.14
C GLY A 45 -12.18 -12.91 -8.09
N GLN A 46 -12.79 -11.84 -7.59
CA GLN A 46 -13.25 -10.71 -8.40
C GLN A 46 -12.51 -9.42 -8.07
N ILE A 47 -12.41 -8.52 -9.04
CA ILE A 47 -11.89 -7.16 -8.81
C ILE A 47 -12.94 -6.41 -8.00
N TYR A 48 -12.60 -6.10 -6.76
CA TYR A 48 -13.45 -5.30 -5.88
C TYR A 48 -13.37 -3.82 -6.26
N LEU A 49 -12.14 -3.31 -6.47
CA LEU A 49 -11.92 -1.97 -6.99
C LEU A 49 -10.51 -1.82 -7.57
N HIS A 50 -10.34 -0.82 -8.42
CA HIS A 50 -9.02 -0.41 -8.90
C HIS A 50 -8.93 1.10 -9.08
N GLY A 51 -7.72 1.65 -9.03
CA GLY A 51 -7.50 3.08 -9.17
C GLY A 51 -6.20 3.56 -8.52
N LYS A 52 -6.03 4.87 -8.38
CA LYS A 52 -4.86 5.43 -7.68
C LYS A 52 -4.88 5.00 -6.21
N PRO A 53 -3.71 4.87 -5.55
CA PRO A 53 -3.64 4.49 -4.14
C PRO A 53 -4.58 5.29 -3.24
N LYS A 54 -4.65 6.62 -3.41
CA LYS A 54 -5.56 7.50 -2.64
C LYS A 54 -7.06 7.22 -2.83
N ASP A 55 -7.45 6.68 -3.97
CA ASP A 55 -8.84 6.40 -4.31
C ASP A 55 -9.24 4.99 -3.84
N VAL A 56 -8.29 4.06 -3.92
CA VAL A 56 -8.45 2.66 -3.49
C VAL A 56 -8.37 2.52 -1.98
N ILE A 57 -7.43 3.21 -1.35
CA ILE A 57 -7.08 3.03 0.06
C ILE A 57 -7.91 4.00 0.89
N LYS A 58 -9.16 3.61 1.07
CA LYS A 58 -10.13 4.25 1.98
C LYS A 58 -10.44 3.32 3.14
N SER A 59 -10.98 3.88 4.23
CA SER A 59 -11.26 3.11 5.46
C SER A 59 -12.24 1.98 5.16
N ASP A 60 -13.28 2.29 4.37
CA ASP A 60 -14.29 1.32 3.97
C ASP A 60 -13.69 0.20 3.11
N THR A 61 -12.98 0.54 2.03
CA THR A 61 -12.40 -0.47 1.11
C THR A 61 -11.61 -1.52 1.87
N VAL A 62 -10.71 -1.07 2.74
CA VAL A 62 -9.77 -2.03 3.35
C VAL A 62 -10.39 -2.77 4.51
N ARG A 63 -11.37 -2.19 5.19
CA ARG A 63 -12.21 -2.98 6.09
C ARG A 63 -12.90 -4.11 5.33
N HIS A 64 -13.40 -3.84 4.12
CA HIS A 64 -14.11 -4.87 3.33
C HIS A 64 -13.18 -5.88 2.65
N VAL A 65 -12.00 -5.47 2.18
CA VAL A 65 -11.06 -6.33 1.44
C VAL A 65 -10.13 -7.09 2.38
N PHE A 66 -9.61 -6.44 3.41
CA PHE A 66 -8.63 -7.04 4.33
C PHE A 66 -9.24 -7.45 5.67
N ASN A 67 -10.52 -7.14 5.93
CA ASN A 67 -11.21 -7.44 7.20
C ASN A 67 -10.46 -6.90 8.44
N MET A 68 -9.83 -5.73 8.30
CA MET A 68 -9.01 -5.11 9.33
C MET A 68 -9.56 -3.74 9.72
N GLU A 69 -9.68 -3.50 11.03
CA GLU A 69 -9.86 -2.16 11.56
C GLU A 69 -8.52 -1.43 11.54
N ARG A 70 -8.51 -0.22 10.99
CA ARG A 70 -7.29 0.54 10.78
C ARG A 70 -7.54 2.03 10.63
N GLN A 71 -6.50 2.81 10.92
CA GLN A 71 -6.43 4.22 10.61
C GLN A 71 -5.65 4.42 9.31
N ILE A 72 -6.12 5.33 8.46
CA ILE A 72 -5.38 5.75 7.28
C ILE A 72 -4.85 7.14 7.55
N LEU A 73 -3.54 7.26 7.52
CA LEU A 73 -2.84 8.52 7.59
C LEU A 73 -2.24 8.85 6.23
N ARG A 74 -1.74 10.07 6.12
CA ARG A 74 -0.87 10.45 5.00
C ARG A 74 0.57 10.15 5.41
N ASP A 75 1.28 9.43 4.55
CA ASP A 75 2.72 9.20 4.71
C ASP A 75 3.45 10.56 4.74
N PRO A 76 4.20 10.88 5.81
CA PRO A 76 4.87 12.18 5.95
C PRO A 76 6.04 12.35 4.98
N LEU A 77 6.59 11.27 4.42
CA LEU A 77 7.73 11.29 3.50
C LEU A 77 7.27 11.36 2.04
N PHE A 78 6.26 10.57 1.67
CA PHE A 78 5.85 10.39 0.26
C PHE A 78 4.45 10.92 -0.06
N GLY A 79 3.67 11.32 0.95
CA GLY A 79 2.31 11.82 0.78
C GLY A 79 1.29 10.76 0.35
N THR A 80 1.71 9.50 0.21
CA THR A 80 0.88 8.34 -0.12
C THR A 80 0.04 7.89 1.08
N PRO A 81 -1.06 7.13 0.88
CA PRO A 81 -1.82 6.57 2.00
C PRO A 81 -0.95 5.62 2.84
N LEU A 82 -0.97 5.81 4.16
CA LEU A 82 -0.32 4.97 5.15
C LEU A 82 -1.38 4.26 6.00
N CYS A 83 -1.43 2.95 5.88
CA CYS A 83 -2.31 2.06 6.64
C CYS A 83 -1.68 1.69 7.98
N LEU A 84 -2.29 2.14 9.08
CA LEU A 84 -1.93 1.75 10.44
C LEU A 84 -3.02 0.84 11.02
N PRO A 85 -2.73 -0.45 11.30
CA PRO A 85 -3.72 -1.35 11.88
C PRO A 85 -4.03 -0.97 13.33
N TYR A 86 -5.30 -1.06 13.73
CA TYR A 86 -5.66 -1.03 15.14
C TYR A 86 -5.32 -2.39 15.74
N GLY A 87 -4.49 -2.40 16.78
CA GLY A 87 -4.02 -3.63 17.41
C GLY A 87 -3.40 -3.37 18.78
N LYS A 88 -3.06 -4.45 19.48
CA LYS A 88 -2.33 -4.37 20.75
C LYS A 88 -0.86 -4.03 20.45
N ALA A 89 -0.53 -2.75 20.48
CA ALA A 89 0.84 -2.27 20.35
C ALA A 89 1.35 -1.75 21.69
N ARG A 90 2.67 -1.76 21.89
CA ARG A 90 3.31 -1.12 23.03
C ARG A 90 3.13 0.39 22.92
N ILE A 91 2.41 0.99 23.86
CA ILE A 91 2.32 2.45 23.99
C ILE A 91 3.60 2.90 24.67
N VAL A 92 4.37 3.75 24.00
CA VAL A 92 5.52 4.43 24.58
C VAL A 92 5.08 5.87 24.83
N GLU A 93 4.87 6.23 26.09
CA GLU A 93 4.58 7.61 26.45
C GLU A 93 5.84 8.46 26.22
N PRO A 94 5.70 9.66 25.62
CA PRO A 94 6.83 10.57 25.47
C PRO A 94 7.31 11.00 26.86
N ALA A 95 8.62 10.87 27.09
CA ALA A 95 9.29 11.34 28.31
C ALA A 95 9.32 12.87 28.41
#